data_AF-A0A8K1CA56-F1
#
_entry.id   AF-A0A8K1CA56-F1
#
_cell.length_a   1.000
_cell.length_b   1.000
_cell.length_c   1.000
_cell.angle_alpha   90.00
_cell.angle_beta   90.00
_cell.angle_gamma   90.00
#
_symmetry.space_group_name_H-M   'P 1'
#
loop_
_entity.id
_entity.type
_entity.pdbx_description
1 polymer ?
#
loop_
_entity_poly.entity_id
_entity_poly.type
_entity_poly.pdbx_seq_one_letter_code
_entity_poly.pdbx_strand_id
1 'polypeptide(L)'
;MVFRGPMEIYDIAVFDGSSGAQWNKVSSYKRGGTTQNLYFMNNKNIDYSGKNLHGPQIFASANGKTGSTLPRTFLGTLAEAADPSKIGGGPSVDTGAEVNIMTQRKCSKTSCRGYHDTSYSYHGWGGGKKIFVTRVQMPRGKKPDQPAIWMLNAQTMYSGQYSGCNCRGVGAAGGCGELDIVEVIETNTARDRISTHYYFYDGSVQNPPGGDNFAPRPLNQPTVYITIIDDSGAGMVKILEVDSFNFDATVLSNAQVQQWARI
;
A
#
# COMPACT_ATOMS: atom_id res chain seq x y z
N MET A 1 -3.13 1.26 1.29
CA MET A 1 -1.80 0.63 1.14
C MET A 1 -1.85 -0.24 -0.09
N VAL A 2 -0.78 -0.22 -0.88
CA VAL A 2 -0.64 -0.91 -2.16
C VAL A 2 0.58 -1.82 -2.07
N PHE A 3 0.49 -2.97 -2.75
CA PHE A 3 1.52 -3.99 -2.82
C PHE A 3 1.78 -4.31 -4.29
N ARG A 4 3.05 -4.41 -4.67
CA ARG A 4 3.49 -4.76 -6.02
C ARG A 4 4.45 -5.96 -5.97
N GLY A 5 4.21 -6.92 -6.85
CA GLY A 5 5.06 -8.09 -7.02
C GLY A 5 6.41 -7.80 -7.70
N PRO A 6 7.38 -8.74 -7.64
CA PRO A 6 7.29 -10.07 -7.04
C PRO A 6 7.23 -10.04 -5.50
N MET A 7 6.16 -10.56 -4.91
CA MET A 7 5.94 -10.46 -3.47
C MET A 7 5.10 -11.61 -2.94
N GLU A 8 5.50 -12.13 -1.78
CA GLU A 8 4.69 -13.00 -0.94
C GLU A 8 4.17 -12.20 0.26
N ILE A 9 2.86 -12.19 0.47
CA ILE A 9 2.17 -11.51 1.58
C ILE A 9 1.64 -12.58 2.51
N TYR A 10 2.21 -12.66 3.71
CA TYR A 10 1.88 -13.65 4.72
C TYR A 10 0.79 -13.14 5.66
N ASP A 11 0.99 -11.95 6.23
CA ASP A 11 0.07 -11.40 7.22
C ASP A 11 -0.01 -9.87 7.10
N ILE A 12 -1.19 -9.33 7.37
CA ILE A 12 -1.42 -7.89 7.52
C ILE A 12 -2.25 -7.67 8.77
N ALA A 13 -1.91 -6.68 9.57
CA ALA A 13 -2.74 -6.18 10.66
C ALA A 13 -2.80 -4.65 10.60
N VAL A 14 -3.98 -4.09 10.82
CA VAL A 14 -4.18 -2.64 10.91
C VAL A 14 -4.75 -2.32 12.28
N PHE A 15 -4.11 -1.39 13.00
CA PHE A 15 -4.54 -0.94 14.32
C PHE A 15 -4.98 0.52 14.29
N ASP A 16 -6.02 0.82 15.07
CA ASP A 16 -6.58 2.14 15.24
C ASP A 16 -6.35 2.64 16.67
N GLY A 17 -5.61 3.75 16.78
CA GLY A 17 -5.28 4.43 18.03
C GLY A 17 -6.09 5.69 18.30
N SER A 18 -7.12 6.00 17.50
CA SER A 18 -7.86 7.26 17.58
C SER A 18 -8.63 7.45 18.89
N SER A 19 -8.89 6.39 19.66
CA SER A 19 -9.48 6.50 21.01
C SER A 19 -8.51 7.00 22.10
N GLY A 20 -7.20 7.05 21.81
CA GLY A 20 -6.17 7.54 22.72
C GLY A 20 -5.75 6.56 23.85
N ALA A 21 -6.60 5.62 24.26
CA ALA A 21 -6.30 4.69 25.35
C ALA A 21 -5.37 3.53 24.94
N GLN A 22 -5.60 2.97 23.76
CA GLN A 22 -4.89 1.82 23.20
C GLN A 22 -5.07 1.76 21.69
N TRP A 23 -4.30 0.89 21.02
CA TRP A 23 -4.38 0.66 19.59
C TRP A 23 -5.10 -0.66 19.33
N ASN A 24 -6.32 -0.61 18.80
CA ASN A 24 -7.15 -1.80 18.59
C ASN A 24 -6.99 -2.32 17.17
N LYS A 25 -6.85 -3.64 16.98
CA LYS A 25 -6.83 -4.26 15.65
C LYS A 25 -8.20 -4.10 15.00
N VAL A 26 -8.26 -3.40 13.87
CA VAL A 26 -9.49 -3.10 13.13
C VAL A 26 -9.60 -3.82 11.80
N SER A 27 -8.49 -4.30 11.26
CA SER A 27 -8.46 -5.11 10.05
C SER A 27 -7.31 -6.10 10.09
N SER A 28 -7.46 -7.24 9.41
CA SER A 28 -6.39 -8.21 9.26
C SER A 28 -6.52 -9.04 7.98
N TYR A 29 -5.40 -9.62 7.58
CA TYR A 29 -5.32 -10.69 6.59
C TYR A 29 -4.28 -11.72 7.07
N LYS A 30 -4.60 -12.99 6.87
CA LYS A 30 -3.67 -14.12 7.02
C LYS A 30 -3.69 -14.95 5.75
N ARG A 31 -2.51 -15.30 5.26
CA ARG A 31 -2.34 -16.11 4.05
C ARG A 31 -3.09 -17.42 4.15
N GLY A 32 -3.76 -17.78 3.06
CA GLY A 32 -4.77 -18.83 3.05
C GLY A 32 -6.20 -18.29 3.06
N GLY A 33 -6.39 -16.98 3.21
CA GLY A 33 -7.64 -16.31 2.82
C GLY A 33 -8.49 -15.74 3.94
N THR A 34 -8.03 -15.79 5.18
CA THR A 34 -8.77 -15.20 6.29
C THR A 34 -8.56 -13.69 6.28
N THR A 35 -9.62 -12.93 6.03
CA THR A 35 -9.62 -11.46 6.18
C THR A 35 -10.63 -11.02 7.24
N GLN A 36 -10.32 -9.90 7.89
CA GLN A 36 -11.25 -9.17 8.75
C GLN A 36 -11.26 -7.72 8.29
N ASN A 37 -12.43 -7.19 7.93
CA ASN A 37 -12.62 -5.79 7.53
C ASN A 37 -11.58 -5.31 6.50
N LEU A 38 -11.27 -6.15 5.51
CA LEU A 38 -10.34 -5.83 4.43
C LEU A 38 -10.76 -6.52 3.12
N TYR A 39 -10.69 -5.78 2.03
CA TYR A 39 -10.73 -6.29 0.66
C TYR A 39 -9.42 -6.02 -0.06
N PHE A 40 -9.02 -6.97 -0.92
CA PHE A 40 -8.01 -6.75 -1.94
C PHE A 40 -8.68 -6.24 -3.22
N MET A 41 -8.21 -5.11 -3.72
CA MET A 41 -8.72 -4.40 -4.89
C MET A 41 -7.58 -4.17 -5.88
N ASN A 42 -7.87 -3.84 -7.14
CA ASN A 42 -6.87 -3.38 -8.11
C ASN A 42 -7.47 -2.40 -9.13
N ASN A 43 -6.59 -1.73 -9.89
CA ASN A 43 -6.97 -0.76 -10.93
C ASN A 43 -7.33 -1.42 -12.27
N LYS A 44 -7.98 -2.60 -12.28
CA LYS A 44 -8.28 -3.35 -13.51
C LYS A 44 -9.71 -3.08 -14.04
N ASN A 45 -10.35 -1.99 -13.64
CA ASN A 45 -11.67 -1.56 -14.11
C ASN A 45 -11.66 -0.11 -14.65
N ILE A 46 -10.56 0.27 -15.30
CA ILE A 46 -10.42 1.62 -15.87
C ILE A 46 -11.46 1.81 -17.00
N ASP A 47 -12.21 2.91 -16.93
CA ASP A 47 -13.06 3.35 -18.03
C ASP A 47 -12.22 4.08 -19.09
N TYR A 48 -11.95 3.41 -20.21
CA TYR A 48 -11.24 3.98 -21.35
C TYR A 48 -12.16 4.71 -22.35
N SER A 49 -13.46 4.74 -22.13
CA SER A 49 -14.39 5.39 -23.05
C SER A 49 -14.40 6.92 -22.91
N GLY A 50 -13.75 7.47 -21.87
CA GLY A 50 -13.75 8.90 -21.55
C GLY A 50 -15.11 9.45 -21.09
N LYS A 51 -16.06 8.57 -20.75
CA LYS A 51 -17.43 8.96 -20.33
C LYS A 51 -17.65 8.89 -18.82
N ASN A 52 -16.64 8.48 -18.06
CA ASN A 52 -16.67 8.37 -16.60
C ASN A 52 -17.85 7.51 -16.09
N LEU A 53 -18.12 6.38 -16.76
CA LEU A 53 -19.26 5.51 -16.48
C LEU A 53 -19.09 4.73 -15.16
N HIS A 54 -17.85 4.42 -14.79
CA HIS A 54 -17.52 3.72 -13.55
C HIS A 54 -16.13 4.10 -13.04
N GLY A 55 -15.88 3.80 -11.77
CA GLY A 55 -14.56 3.97 -11.16
C GLY A 55 -13.53 2.94 -11.65
N PRO A 56 -12.22 3.22 -11.50
CA PRO A 56 -11.13 2.38 -11.96
C PRO A 56 -10.85 1.14 -11.09
N GLN A 57 -11.40 1.14 -9.86
CA GLN A 57 -11.25 0.05 -8.91
C GLN A 57 -12.22 -1.10 -9.20
N ILE A 58 -11.76 -2.31 -8.87
CA ILE A 58 -12.55 -3.54 -8.82
C ILE A 58 -11.88 -4.51 -7.82
N PHE A 59 -12.59 -5.54 -7.35
CA PHE A 59 -11.94 -6.55 -6.51
C PHE A 59 -10.80 -7.20 -7.28
N ALA A 60 -9.71 -7.50 -6.59
CA ALA A 60 -8.64 -8.27 -7.16
C ALA A 60 -9.06 -9.75 -7.33
N SER A 61 -8.60 -10.36 -8.41
CA SER A 61 -8.54 -11.83 -8.51
C SER A 61 -7.59 -12.41 -7.44
N ALA A 62 -7.68 -13.71 -7.20
CA ALA A 62 -6.94 -14.41 -6.14
C ALA A 62 -5.41 -14.21 -6.20
N ASN A 63 -4.86 -13.92 -7.39
CA ASN A 63 -3.43 -13.66 -7.64
C ASN A 63 -3.13 -12.19 -8.03
N GLY A 64 -4.11 -11.29 -7.91
CA GLY A 64 -3.95 -9.87 -8.20
C GLY A 64 -3.85 -9.48 -9.68
N LYS A 65 -3.74 -10.44 -10.63
CA LYS A 65 -3.44 -10.14 -12.05
C LYS A 65 -4.61 -9.50 -12.81
N THR A 66 -5.83 -9.86 -12.44
CA THR A 66 -7.08 -9.41 -13.11
C THR A 66 -8.09 -8.90 -12.09
N GLY A 67 -9.15 -8.24 -12.56
CA GLY A 67 -10.28 -7.82 -11.74
C GLY A 67 -11.31 -8.94 -11.54
N SER A 68 -12.15 -8.81 -10.50
CA SER A 68 -13.28 -9.69 -10.21
C SER A 68 -14.48 -8.90 -9.74
N THR A 69 -15.68 -9.27 -10.18
CA THR A 69 -16.92 -8.61 -9.76
C THR A 69 -17.36 -8.98 -8.34
N LEU A 70 -16.75 -10.02 -7.75
CA LEU A 70 -16.98 -10.47 -6.38
C LEU A 70 -15.66 -10.54 -5.61
N PRO A 71 -15.66 -10.32 -4.29
CA PRO A 71 -14.46 -10.53 -3.46
C PRO A 71 -13.92 -11.95 -3.65
N ARG A 72 -12.60 -12.06 -3.77
CA ARG A 72 -11.90 -13.35 -3.86
C ARG A 72 -10.97 -13.52 -2.68
N THR A 73 -10.82 -14.77 -2.25
CA THR A 73 -9.74 -15.17 -1.37
C THR A 73 -8.40 -14.89 -2.05
N PHE A 74 -7.64 -13.96 -1.49
CA PHE A 74 -6.31 -13.65 -1.98
C PHE A 74 -5.30 -14.71 -1.53
N LEU A 75 -4.43 -15.16 -2.43
CA LEU A 75 -3.49 -16.25 -2.20
C LEU A 75 -2.22 -15.82 -1.46
N GLY A 76 -1.98 -14.51 -1.37
CA GLY A 76 -0.76 -13.98 -0.77
C GLY A 76 0.43 -13.98 -1.72
N THR A 77 0.23 -14.05 -3.03
CA THR A 77 1.33 -14.02 -4.01
C THR A 77 1.00 -13.02 -5.11
N LEU A 78 1.96 -12.14 -5.39
CA LEU A 78 1.95 -11.20 -6.50
C LEU A 78 3.12 -11.53 -7.42
N ALA A 79 2.81 -11.76 -8.69
CA ALA A 79 3.82 -12.05 -9.71
C ALA A 79 4.61 -10.79 -10.10
N GLU A 80 5.82 -10.99 -10.61
CA GLU A 80 6.55 -9.97 -11.36
C GLU A 80 5.82 -9.58 -12.67
N ALA A 81 6.25 -8.48 -13.29
CA ALA A 81 5.83 -8.07 -14.63
C ALA A 81 5.86 -9.24 -15.62
N ALA A 82 4.80 -9.37 -16.42
CA ALA A 82 4.80 -10.30 -17.55
C ALA A 82 5.68 -9.81 -18.71
N ASP A 83 5.92 -8.50 -18.79
CA ASP A 83 6.71 -7.86 -19.84
C ASP A 83 7.94 -7.15 -19.24
N PRO A 84 9.15 -7.73 -19.37
CA PRO A 84 10.37 -7.21 -18.78
C PRO A 84 10.96 -5.99 -19.53
N SER A 85 10.39 -5.62 -20.70
CA SER A 85 10.84 -4.44 -21.46
C SER A 85 10.32 -3.13 -20.87
N LYS A 86 9.31 -3.21 -20.01
CA LYS A 86 8.61 -2.09 -19.38
C LYS A 86 9.30 -1.63 -18.09
N ILE A 87 10.57 -1.22 -18.20
CA ILE A 87 11.40 -0.76 -17.08
C ILE A 87 11.21 0.75 -16.86
N GLY A 88 11.27 1.21 -15.61
CA GLY A 88 11.29 2.65 -15.27
C GLY A 88 9.98 3.36 -15.58
N GLY A 89 8.93 2.57 -15.79
CA GLY A 89 7.65 3.09 -16.15
C GLY A 89 6.98 3.72 -14.95
N GLY A 90 6.75 5.03 -15.03
CA GLY A 90 5.90 5.74 -14.10
C GLY A 90 4.47 5.15 -14.01
N PRO A 91 3.57 5.84 -13.30
CA PRO A 91 2.15 5.46 -13.19
C PRO A 91 1.58 4.88 -14.51
N SER A 92 1.08 3.63 -14.47
CA SER A 92 0.48 2.83 -15.58
C SER A 92 1.34 1.72 -16.19
N VAL A 93 2.63 1.62 -15.84
CA VAL A 93 3.48 0.56 -16.40
C VAL A 93 3.43 -0.69 -15.52
N ASP A 94 3.03 -1.82 -16.12
CA ASP A 94 2.86 -3.11 -15.46
C ASP A 94 4.25 -3.70 -15.09
N THR A 95 4.80 -3.21 -13.99
CA THR A 95 6.08 -3.62 -13.40
C THR A 95 5.92 -4.79 -12.43
N GLY A 96 4.68 -5.24 -12.20
CA GLY A 96 4.31 -6.35 -11.34
C GLY A 96 2.80 -6.45 -11.19
N ALA A 97 2.31 -7.60 -10.72
CA ALA A 97 0.93 -7.69 -10.24
C ALA A 97 0.76 -6.76 -9.02
N GLU A 98 -0.29 -5.94 -9.06
CA GLU A 98 -0.54 -4.92 -8.05
C GLU A 98 -1.92 -5.08 -7.44
N VAL A 99 -1.96 -4.99 -6.12
CA VAL A 99 -3.21 -4.91 -5.36
C VAL A 99 -3.12 -3.81 -4.33
N ASN A 100 -4.25 -3.21 -4.01
CA ASN A 100 -4.39 -2.34 -2.85
C ASN A 100 -5.37 -2.94 -1.86
N ILE A 101 -5.23 -2.54 -0.60
CA ILE A 101 -6.14 -2.92 0.47
C ILE A 101 -7.03 -1.74 0.86
N MET A 102 -8.31 -2.04 1.03
CA MET A 102 -9.35 -1.13 1.53
C MET A 102 -10.16 -1.82 2.62
N THR A 103 -10.87 -1.07 3.45
CA THR A 103 -11.82 -1.63 4.43
C THR A 103 -13.03 -2.26 3.73
N GLN A 104 -13.88 -2.98 4.46
CA GLN A 104 -15.15 -3.46 3.93
C GLN A 104 -16.26 -2.39 3.95
N ARG A 105 -15.97 -1.19 4.45
CA ARG A 105 -16.92 -0.09 4.51
C ARG A 105 -17.05 0.56 3.14
N LYS A 106 -18.24 0.47 2.56
CA LYS A 106 -18.56 1.04 1.24
C LYS A 106 -18.60 2.57 1.28
N CYS A 107 -18.17 3.18 0.19
CA CYS A 107 -18.31 4.62 -0.01
C CYS A 107 -19.76 5.02 -0.35
N SER A 108 -20.11 6.25 -0.01
CA SER A 108 -21.34 6.93 -0.41
C SER A 108 -21.02 8.33 -0.96
N LYS A 109 -22.03 9.01 -1.51
CA LYS A 109 -21.96 10.41 -1.99
C LYS A 109 -21.34 11.37 -0.99
N THR A 110 -21.59 11.13 0.29
CA THR A 110 -21.18 12.03 1.37
C THR A 110 -19.95 11.54 2.12
N SER A 111 -19.54 10.28 1.95
CA SER A 111 -18.45 9.70 2.75
C SER A 111 -17.10 9.69 2.05
N CYS A 112 -17.07 9.66 0.71
CA CYS A 112 -15.83 9.56 -0.06
C CYS A 112 -15.79 10.66 -1.12
N ARG A 113 -14.82 11.58 -1.03
CA ARG A 113 -14.61 12.57 -2.09
C ARG A 113 -13.94 11.91 -3.29
N GLY A 114 -14.34 12.30 -4.51
CA GLY A 114 -13.71 11.83 -5.74
C GLY A 114 -14.07 10.39 -6.17
N TYR A 115 -15.06 9.78 -5.52
CA TYR A 115 -15.58 8.47 -5.94
C TYR A 115 -16.58 8.61 -7.10
N HIS A 116 -16.55 7.65 -8.04
CA HIS A 116 -17.38 7.66 -9.25
C HIS A 116 -18.73 6.99 -9.02
N ASP A 117 -18.68 5.74 -8.54
CA ASP A 117 -19.84 4.93 -8.24
C ASP A 117 -19.63 4.13 -6.95
N THR A 118 -20.72 3.62 -6.39
CA THR A 118 -20.65 2.90 -5.11
C THR A 118 -20.17 1.47 -5.28
N SER A 119 -20.21 0.85 -6.46
CA SER A 119 -20.01 -0.60 -6.68
C SER A 119 -18.68 -1.09 -6.12
N TYR A 120 -17.59 -0.37 -6.42
CA TYR A 120 -16.22 -0.79 -6.09
C TYR A 120 -15.42 0.26 -5.30
N SER A 121 -16.10 1.25 -4.72
CA SER A 121 -15.46 2.28 -3.90
C SER A 121 -15.62 1.95 -2.41
N TYR A 122 -14.49 1.76 -1.72
CA TYR A 122 -14.45 1.39 -0.30
C TYR A 122 -13.49 2.30 0.46
N HIS A 123 -13.79 2.59 1.72
CA HIS A 123 -12.95 3.45 2.55
C HIS A 123 -11.59 2.83 2.78
N GLY A 124 -10.54 3.66 2.76
CA GLY A 124 -9.29 3.38 3.47
C GLY A 124 -9.45 3.56 4.99
N TRP A 125 -8.36 3.41 5.72
CA TRP A 125 -8.31 3.69 7.16
C TRP A 125 -8.03 5.18 7.36
N GLY A 126 -9.06 5.95 7.72
CA GLY A 126 -8.96 7.39 7.98
C GLY A 126 -8.52 7.75 9.40
N GLY A 127 -8.38 9.05 9.67
CA GLY A 127 -7.83 9.58 10.92
C GLY A 127 -6.29 9.47 10.97
N GLY A 128 -5.64 10.24 11.83
CA GLY A 128 -4.19 10.33 11.85
C GLY A 128 -3.47 9.42 12.85
N LYS A 129 -4.18 8.50 13.52
CA LYS A 129 -3.58 7.49 14.40
C LYS A 129 -3.82 6.08 13.86
N LYS A 130 -2.88 5.56 13.06
CA LYS A 130 -2.94 4.22 12.45
C LYS A 130 -1.59 3.51 12.48
N ILE A 131 -1.62 2.20 12.73
CA ILE A 131 -0.46 1.32 12.56
C ILE A 131 -0.80 0.25 11.54
N PHE A 132 0.07 0.05 10.57
CA PHE A 132 0.01 -1.05 9.61
C PHE A 132 1.20 -1.96 9.87
N VAL A 133 0.92 -3.24 10.14
CA VAL A 133 1.95 -4.27 10.28
C VAL A 133 1.81 -5.22 9.11
N THR A 134 2.89 -5.43 8.36
CA THR A 134 2.91 -6.37 7.23
C THR A 134 4.03 -7.38 7.42
N ARG A 135 3.73 -8.67 7.18
CA ARG A 135 4.75 -9.71 7.05
C ARG A 135 4.81 -10.13 5.59
N VAL A 136 5.89 -9.77 4.92
CA VAL A 136 6.06 -9.97 3.47
C VAL A 136 7.42 -10.55 3.16
N GLN A 137 7.56 -11.14 1.99
CA GLN A 137 8.85 -11.42 1.39
C GLN A 137 8.87 -10.80 -0.01
N MET A 138 9.98 -10.17 -0.36
CA MET A 138 10.23 -9.64 -1.69
C MET A 138 11.31 -10.49 -2.36
N PRO A 139 10.98 -11.71 -2.84
CA PRO A 139 11.98 -12.60 -3.41
C PRO A 139 12.58 -12.02 -4.69
N ARG A 140 13.81 -12.44 -5.01
CA ARG A 140 14.50 -12.00 -6.24
C ARG A 140 13.64 -12.30 -7.48
N GLY A 141 13.26 -11.26 -8.20
CA GLY A 141 12.63 -11.35 -9.52
C GLY A 141 13.65 -11.53 -10.65
N LYS A 142 13.16 -11.58 -11.88
CA LYS A 142 13.95 -11.52 -13.10
C LYS A 142 14.13 -10.06 -13.52
N LYS A 143 13.07 -9.45 -14.05
CA LYS A 143 13.04 -8.08 -14.54
C LYS A 143 11.58 -7.59 -14.61
N PRO A 144 11.25 -6.39 -14.10
CA PRO A 144 12.17 -5.37 -13.59
C PRO A 144 12.68 -5.60 -12.15
N ASP A 145 12.25 -6.65 -11.45
CA ASP A 145 12.57 -6.92 -10.05
C ASP A 145 12.32 -5.71 -9.14
N GLN A 146 11.09 -5.19 -9.19
CA GLN A 146 10.71 -3.92 -8.56
C GLN A 146 9.55 -4.05 -7.57
N PRO A 147 9.57 -4.99 -6.61
CA PRO A 147 8.49 -5.10 -5.63
C PRO A 147 8.45 -3.87 -4.71
N ALA A 148 7.26 -3.54 -4.23
CA ALA A 148 7.05 -2.35 -3.43
C ALA A 148 5.84 -2.46 -2.51
N ILE A 149 5.90 -1.74 -1.39
CA ILE A 149 4.76 -1.40 -0.55
C ILE A 149 4.72 0.12 -0.40
N TRP A 150 3.61 0.73 -0.78
CA TRP A 150 3.40 2.17 -0.61
C TRP A 150 1.99 2.48 -0.11
N MET A 151 1.77 3.74 0.26
CA MET A 151 0.48 4.27 0.67
C MET A 151 0.15 5.51 -0.14
N LEU A 152 -1.11 5.57 -0.56
CA LEU A 152 -1.72 6.72 -1.20
C LEU A 152 -2.95 7.12 -0.40
N ASN A 153 -3.34 8.38 -0.50
CA ASN A 153 -4.67 8.81 -0.10
C ASN A 153 -5.73 7.99 -0.87
N ALA A 154 -6.75 7.49 -0.18
CA ALA A 154 -7.78 6.66 -0.81
C ALA A 154 -8.53 7.39 -1.94
N GLN A 155 -8.62 8.73 -1.89
CA GLN A 155 -9.16 9.53 -2.99
C GLN A 155 -8.44 9.28 -4.31
N THR A 156 -7.11 9.10 -4.29
CA THR A 156 -6.30 8.73 -5.46
C THR A 156 -6.71 7.39 -6.05
N MET A 157 -7.09 6.44 -5.18
CA MET A 157 -7.55 5.12 -5.63
C MET A 157 -8.92 5.21 -6.29
N TYR A 158 -9.79 6.11 -5.81
CA TYR A 158 -11.14 6.29 -6.35
C TYR A 158 -11.13 6.97 -7.72
N SER A 159 -10.33 8.02 -7.91
CA SER A 159 -10.23 8.74 -9.19
C SER A 159 -9.26 8.08 -10.18
N GLY A 160 -8.49 7.10 -9.70
CA GLY A 160 -7.59 6.25 -10.47
C GLY A 160 -6.14 6.51 -10.14
N GLN A 161 -5.42 5.50 -9.66
CA GLN A 161 -4.03 5.63 -9.24
C GLN A 161 -3.08 6.07 -10.37
N TYR A 162 -3.43 5.71 -11.61
CA TYR A 162 -2.60 5.90 -12.79
C TYR A 162 -3.29 6.71 -13.88
N SER A 163 -4.47 7.25 -13.61
CA SER A 163 -5.20 8.11 -14.54
C SER A 163 -4.68 9.55 -14.44
N GLY A 164 -4.87 10.33 -15.51
CA GLY A 164 -4.70 11.79 -15.44
C GLY A 164 -5.79 12.51 -14.64
N CYS A 165 -6.76 11.77 -14.08
CA CYS A 165 -7.86 12.30 -13.27
C CYS A 165 -7.57 12.25 -11.76
N ASN A 166 -6.38 11.81 -11.36
CA ASN A 166 -5.86 12.07 -10.02
C ASN A 166 -5.02 13.36 -10.01
N CYS A 167 -4.58 13.80 -8.84
CA CYS A 167 -3.67 14.93 -8.68
C CYS A 167 -2.21 14.65 -9.11
N ARG A 168 -1.84 13.44 -9.58
CA ARG A 168 -0.51 13.22 -10.18
C ARG A 168 -0.45 13.96 -11.52
N GLY A 169 0.61 14.74 -11.71
CA GLY A 169 0.83 15.53 -12.94
C GLY A 169 0.07 16.86 -13.03
N VAL A 170 -0.85 17.14 -12.10
CA VAL A 170 -1.55 18.44 -11.98
C VAL A 170 -1.02 19.27 -10.80
N GLY A 171 -0.33 18.63 -9.85
CA GLY A 171 0.44 19.29 -8.78
C GLY A 171 1.96 19.25 -9.02
N ALA A 172 2.74 19.79 -8.08
CA ALA A 172 4.20 19.67 -8.08
C ALA A 172 4.67 18.20 -8.01
N ALA A 173 5.97 17.95 -8.22
CA ALA A 173 6.55 16.60 -8.20
C ALA A 173 6.26 15.90 -6.86
N GLY A 174 5.33 14.94 -6.85
CA GLY A 174 4.80 14.31 -5.62
C GLY A 174 3.27 14.23 -5.55
N GLY A 175 2.58 15.02 -6.39
CA GLY A 175 1.15 14.87 -6.67
C GLY A 175 0.25 14.81 -5.42
N CYS A 176 -0.48 13.71 -5.28
CA CYS A 176 -1.53 13.51 -4.25
C CYS A 176 -1.04 13.12 -2.85
N GLY A 177 0.26 13.23 -2.58
CA GLY A 177 0.90 12.65 -1.41
C GLY A 177 1.07 11.13 -1.55
N GLU A 178 2.28 10.65 -1.25
CA GLU A 178 2.65 9.23 -1.37
C GLU A 178 3.75 8.87 -0.38
N LEU A 179 3.54 7.79 0.37
CA LEU A 179 4.52 7.23 1.29
C LEU A 179 4.96 5.86 0.79
N ASP A 180 6.17 5.77 0.27
CA ASP A 180 6.80 4.50 -0.06
C ASP A 180 7.39 3.92 1.20
N ILE A 181 6.83 2.79 1.67
CA ILE A 181 7.24 2.17 2.93
C ILE A 181 8.52 1.37 2.69
N VAL A 182 8.45 0.44 1.74
CA VAL A 182 9.57 -0.39 1.33
C VAL A 182 9.48 -0.63 -0.17
N GLU A 183 10.39 -0.02 -0.91
CA GLU A 183 10.45 -0.15 -2.36
C GLU A 183 11.84 -0.57 -2.81
N VAL A 184 11.90 -1.49 -3.78
CA VAL A 184 13.10 -1.70 -4.57
C VAL A 184 13.02 -0.75 -5.75
N ILE A 185 13.94 0.21 -5.86
CA ILE A 185 13.94 1.21 -6.95
C ILE A 185 14.98 0.92 -8.02
N GLU A 186 14.79 1.49 -9.20
CA GLU A 186 15.66 1.27 -10.37
C GLU A 186 17.01 1.94 -10.33
N THR A 187 17.18 2.92 -9.45
CA THR A 187 18.47 3.59 -9.23
C THR A 187 19.50 2.68 -8.59
N ASN A 188 19.07 1.63 -7.85
CA ASN A 188 19.94 0.54 -7.44
C ASN A 188 19.87 -0.62 -8.44
N THR A 189 20.84 -0.69 -9.35
CA THR A 189 20.90 -1.73 -10.39
C THR A 189 20.99 -3.15 -9.83
N ALA A 190 21.52 -3.34 -8.62
CA ALA A 190 21.60 -4.65 -7.95
C ALA A 190 20.25 -5.10 -7.35
N ARG A 191 19.28 -4.19 -7.20
CA ARG A 191 17.91 -4.47 -6.71
C ARG A 191 17.89 -5.20 -5.35
N ASP A 192 18.95 -5.05 -4.57
CA ASP A 192 19.26 -5.77 -3.34
C ASP A 192 19.12 -4.91 -2.08
N ARG A 193 18.49 -3.75 -2.22
CA ARG A 193 18.22 -2.80 -1.15
C ARG A 193 16.76 -2.38 -1.17
N ILE A 194 16.29 -1.94 -0.01
CA ILE A 194 14.97 -1.33 0.16
C ILE A 194 15.11 0.16 0.44
N SER A 195 14.16 0.92 -0.11
CA SER A 195 14.06 2.37 -0.09
C SER A 195 12.73 2.80 0.55
N THR A 196 12.71 4.01 1.11
CA THR A 196 11.57 4.67 1.75
C THR A 196 11.58 6.13 1.31
N HIS A 197 10.52 6.58 0.65
CA HIS A 197 10.38 7.96 0.19
C HIS A 197 9.08 8.54 0.71
N TYR A 198 9.08 9.85 0.95
CA TYR A 198 7.86 10.57 1.24
C TYR A 198 7.71 11.76 0.32
N TYR A 199 6.67 11.72 -0.50
CA TYR A 199 6.29 12.78 -1.43
C TYR A 199 5.14 13.58 -0.83
N PHE A 200 5.36 14.89 -0.69
CA PHE A 200 4.39 15.80 -0.12
C PHE A 200 3.59 16.53 -1.20
N TYR A 201 2.41 17.07 -0.80
CA TYR A 201 1.53 17.82 -1.69
C TYR A 201 2.16 19.11 -2.25
N ASP A 202 3.11 19.70 -1.51
CA ASP A 202 3.83 20.90 -1.94
C ASP A 202 4.98 20.59 -2.93
N GLY A 203 5.18 19.30 -3.24
CA GLY A 203 6.22 18.82 -4.12
C GLY A 203 7.59 18.67 -3.47
N SER A 204 7.70 18.90 -2.15
CA SER A 204 8.89 18.50 -1.42
C SER A 204 8.97 16.98 -1.33
N VAL A 205 10.20 16.48 -1.31
CA VAL A 205 10.48 15.04 -1.17
C VAL A 205 11.46 14.89 -0.02
N GLN A 206 11.10 14.06 0.96
CA GLN A 206 12.02 13.66 2.02
C GLN A 206 12.64 12.32 1.63
N ASN A 207 13.98 12.29 1.57
CA ASN A 207 14.79 11.24 0.96
C ASN A 207 14.44 11.12 -0.54
N PRO A 208 15.12 11.88 -1.42
CA PRO A 208 14.82 11.85 -2.85
C PRO A 208 15.48 10.66 -3.57
N PRO A 209 14.80 10.07 -4.58
CA PRO A 209 15.30 8.91 -5.32
C PRO A 209 16.75 9.05 -5.79
N GLY A 210 17.59 8.08 -5.41
CA GLY A 210 19.01 8.04 -5.79
C GLY A 210 19.99 8.01 -4.60
N GLY A 211 19.56 8.36 -3.39
CA GLY A 211 20.36 8.27 -2.16
C GLY A 211 19.96 7.13 -1.20
N ASP A 212 18.90 6.40 -1.52
CA ASP A 212 17.99 5.91 -0.48
C ASP A 212 18.00 4.39 -0.38
N ASN A 213 19.12 3.80 0.01
CA ASN A 213 19.24 2.35 0.25
C ASN A 213 19.28 2.06 1.76
N PHE A 214 18.15 2.21 2.45
CA PHE A 214 18.08 2.19 3.92
C PHE A 214 18.54 0.86 4.53
N ALA A 215 18.20 -0.26 3.90
CA ALA A 215 18.58 -1.58 4.39
C ALA A 215 18.79 -2.58 3.24
N PRO A 216 19.57 -3.67 3.46
CA PRO A 216 19.58 -4.84 2.59
C PRO A 216 18.16 -5.39 2.40
N ARG A 217 17.81 -5.74 1.17
CA ARG A 217 16.55 -6.43 0.87
C ARG A 217 16.59 -7.86 1.39
N PRO A 218 15.65 -8.28 2.26
CA PRO A 218 15.58 -9.66 2.72
C PRO A 218 15.02 -10.58 1.61
N LEU A 219 15.92 -11.24 0.87
CA LEU A 219 15.54 -12.06 -0.29
C LEU A 219 14.95 -13.43 0.08
N ASN A 220 15.45 -14.03 1.17
CA ASN A 220 15.26 -15.46 1.45
C ASN A 220 14.40 -15.74 2.68
N GLN A 221 13.81 -14.70 3.29
CA GLN A 221 12.97 -14.85 4.48
C GLN A 221 11.84 -13.82 4.50
N PRO A 222 10.67 -14.15 5.08
CA PRO A 222 9.66 -13.16 5.38
C PRO A 222 10.18 -12.17 6.44
N THR A 223 9.88 -10.89 6.23
CA THR A 223 10.25 -9.78 7.10
C THR A 223 9.00 -9.05 7.56
N VAL A 224 9.02 -8.55 8.79
CA VAL A 224 7.93 -7.75 9.34
C VAL A 224 8.27 -6.26 9.26
N TYR A 225 7.38 -5.49 8.62
CA TYR A 225 7.44 -4.04 8.62
C TYR A 225 6.29 -3.45 9.43
N ILE A 226 6.60 -2.50 10.30
CA ILE A 226 5.63 -1.72 11.08
C ILE A 226 5.66 -0.28 10.56
N THR A 227 4.56 0.19 10.02
CA THR A 227 4.34 1.59 9.64
C THR A 227 3.42 2.25 10.65
N ILE A 228 3.92 3.25 11.37
CA ILE A 228 3.21 4.02 12.38
C ILE A 228 2.91 5.40 11.80
N ILE A 229 1.65 5.81 11.88
CA ILE A 229 1.18 7.16 11.59
C ILE A 229 0.49 7.65 12.87
N ASP A 230 1.00 8.74 13.44
CA ASP A 230 0.42 9.39 14.61
C ASP A 230 0.47 10.91 14.42
N ASP A 231 -0.69 11.54 14.22
CA ASP A 231 -0.84 12.99 14.03
C ASP A 231 -0.93 13.79 15.33
N SER A 232 -0.76 13.13 16.49
CA SER A 232 -0.72 13.84 17.77
C SER A 232 0.59 14.62 17.95
N GLY A 233 0.53 15.72 18.70
CA GLY A 233 1.68 16.58 18.96
C GLY A 233 2.27 17.17 17.67
N ALA A 234 3.55 16.89 17.41
CA ALA A 234 4.24 17.35 16.20
C ALA A 234 3.98 16.48 14.95
N GLY A 235 3.26 15.36 15.11
CA GLY A 235 3.07 14.38 14.04
C GLY A 235 4.28 13.46 13.85
N MET A 236 4.02 12.22 13.46
CA MET A 236 5.02 11.19 13.24
C MET A 236 4.58 10.22 12.13
N VAL A 237 5.52 9.93 11.24
CA VAL A 237 5.52 8.73 10.41
C VAL A 237 6.79 7.96 10.72
N LYS A 238 6.66 6.68 11.12
CA LYS A 238 7.79 5.81 11.43
C LYS A 238 7.64 4.48 10.73
N ILE A 239 8.72 4.00 10.14
CA ILE A 239 8.78 2.68 9.49
C ILE A 239 9.90 1.89 10.18
N LEU A 240 9.57 0.67 10.61
CA LEU A 240 10.48 -0.23 11.30
C LEU A 240 10.51 -1.58 10.60
N GLU A 241 11.70 -2.16 10.50
CA GLU A 241 11.90 -3.58 10.24
C GLU A 241 12.10 -4.29 11.59
N VAL A 242 11.37 -5.38 11.84
CA VAL A 242 11.47 -6.15 13.09
C VAL A 242 11.54 -7.65 12.82
N ASP A 243 12.21 -8.39 13.70
CA ASP A 243 12.39 -9.84 13.57
C ASP A 243 11.06 -10.60 13.65
N SER A 244 10.13 -10.15 14.49
CA SER A 244 8.85 -10.81 14.69
C SER A 244 7.77 -9.88 15.21
N PHE A 245 6.52 -10.30 14.99
CA PHE A 245 5.33 -9.65 15.53
C PHE A 245 4.24 -10.70 15.78
N ASN A 246 3.49 -10.53 16.87
CA ASN A 246 2.34 -11.37 17.18
C ASN A 246 1.08 -10.88 16.43
N PHE A 247 0.78 -11.47 15.27
CA PHE A 247 -0.40 -11.11 14.46
C PHE A 247 -1.74 -11.48 15.11
N ASP A 248 -1.75 -12.33 16.13
CA ASP A 248 -2.96 -12.65 16.89
C ASP A 248 -3.32 -11.54 17.89
N ALA A 249 -2.39 -10.64 18.23
CA ALA A 249 -2.65 -9.50 19.10
C ALA A 249 -3.84 -8.68 18.60
N THR A 250 -4.79 -8.41 19.49
CA THR A 250 -6.00 -7.61 19.21
C THR A 250 -5.85 -6.16 19.70
N VAL A 251 -4.89 -5.91 20.58
CA VAL A 251 -4.60 -4.61 21.18
C VAL A 251 -3.09 -4.42 21.29
N LEU A 252 -2.60 -3.21 21.05
CA LEU A 252 -1.25 -2.78 21.39
C LEU A 252 -1.33 -1.63 22.42
N SER A 253 -0.44 -1.66 23.40
CA SER A 253 -0.39 -0.60 24.42
C SER A 253 0.29 0.64 23.86
N ASN A 254 -0.07 1.82 24.38
CA ASN A 254 0.64 3.05 24.06
C ASN A 254 2.13 2.96 24.42
N ALA A 255 2.48 2.31 25.53
CA ALA A 255 3.88 2.15 25.94
C ALA A 255 4.71 1.36 24.90
N GLN A 256 4.14 0.28 24.35
CA GLN A 256 4.77 -0.50 23.29
C GLN A 256 4.98 0.34 22.02
N VAL A 257 3.96 1.09 21.59
CA VAL A 257 4.08 1.95 20.40
C VAL A 257 5.08 3.09 20.61
N GLN A 258 5.12 3.67 21.81
CA GLN A 258 6.09 4.71 22.17
C GLN A 258 7.53 4.17 22.25
N GLN A 259 7.72 2.91 22.61
CA GLN A 259 9.03 2.26 22.54
C GLN A 259 9.50 2.16 21.09
N TRP A 260 8.62 1.71 20.17
CA TRP A 260 8.91 1.66 18.74
C TRP A 260 9.21 3.03 18.13
N ALA A 261 8.50 4.07 18.56
CA ALA A 261 8.72 5.43 18.07
C ALA A 261 10.12 6.00 18.39
N ARG A 262 10.82 5.44 19.38
CA ARG A 262 12.13 5.92 19.87
C ARG A 262 13.33 5.21 19.24
N ILE A 263 13.12 4.09 18.57
CA ILE A 263 14.14 3.30 17.85
C ILE A 263 14.12 3.78 16.41
#